data_AF-A0A0S8GSU9-F1
#
_entry.id   AF-A0A0S8GSU9-F1
#
_cell.length_a   1.000
_cell.length_b   1.000
_cell.length_c   1.000
_cell.angle_alpha   90.00
_cell.angle_beta   90.00
_cell.angle_gamma   90.00
#
_symmetry.space_group_name_H-M   'P 1'
#
loop_
_entity.id
_entity.type
_entity.pdbx_description
1 polymer ?
#
loop_
_entity_poly.entity_id
_entity_poly.type
_entity_poly.pdbx_seq_one_letter_code
_entity_poly.pdbx_strand_id
1 'polypeptide(L)'
;MTPHKKRSDHRPAASKLRQRLLGWYDAHRRDLPWRRVDEHGSADPYRIWVAEVMLIQTQVDAVIPYYERFLQRFPDVGALAAADLDDVLKSWEGLGYYARARNLQRAA
;
A
#
# COMPACT_ATOMS: atom_id res chain seq x y z
N MET A 1 20.30 37.94 -25.81
CA MET A 1 20.43 36.48 -26.07
C MET A 1 21.27 35.87 -24.96
N THR A 2 20.63 35.35 -23.93
CA THR A 2 21.27 34.66 -22.80
C THR A 2 21.46 33.18 -23.17
N PRO A 3 22.65 32.58 -23.03
CA PRO A 3 22.84 31.19 -23.41
C PRO A 3 22.12 30.28 -22.41
N HIS A 4 21.19 29.46 -22.91
CA HIS A 4 20.61 28.37 -22.14
C HIS A 4 21.72 27.37 -21.75
N LYS A 5 22.06 27.38 -20.46
CA LYS A 5 22.94 26.39 -19.81
C LYS A 5 22.30 25.01 -20.01
N LYS A 6 22.91 24.16 -20.86
CA LYS A 6 22.50 22.76 -21.05
C LYS A 6 22.43 22.09 -19.67
N ARG A 7 21.27 21.55 -19.30
CA ARG A 7 21.14 20.67 -18.13
C ARG A 7 22.11 19.52 -18.33
N SER A 8 23.14 19.42 -17.49
CA SER A 8 24.06 18.29 -17.55
C SER A 8 23.29 17.01 -17.22
N ASP A 9 23.50 15.99 -18.04
CA ASP A 9 22.78 14.73 -17.97
C ASP A 9 23.34 13.88 -16.82
N HIS A 10 22.72 13.92 -15.64
CA HIS A 10 23.18 13.26 -14.40
C HIS A 10 22.79 11.76 -14.33
N ARG A 11 22.51 11.10 -15.46
CA ARG A 11 21.96 9.72 -15.52
C ARG A 11 22.83 8.58 -14.92
N PRO A 12 24.18 8.62 -14.91
CA PRO A 12 24.97 7.48 -14.43
C PRO A 12 24.86 7.20 -12.93
N ALA A 13 24.87 8.26 -12.11
CA ALA A 13 24.81 8.15 -10.65
C ALA A 13 23.45 7.61 -10.18
N ALA A 14 22.36 8.04 -10.82
CA ALA A 14 21.01 7.56 -10.54
C ALA A 14 20.84 6.06 -10.85
N SER A 15 21.48 5.57 -11.92
CA SER A 15 21.43 4.14 -12.26
C SER A 15 22.16 3.27 -11.23
N LYS A 16 23.34 3.69 -10.79
CA LYS A 16 24.13 2.98 -9.76
C LYS A 16 23.42 2.96 -8.41
N LEU A 17 22.78 4.08 -8.03
CA LEU A 17 21.97 4.14 -6.81
C LEU A 17 20.78 3.17 -6.88
N ARG A 18 20.04 3.17 -8.00
CA ARG A 18 18.90 2.27 -8.22
C ARG A 18 19.30 0.80 -8.08
N GLN A 19 20.39 0.39 -8.72
CA GLN A 19 20.89 -0.99 -8.63
C GLN A 19 21.23 -1.39 -7.19
N ARG A 20 21.95 -0.52 -6.46
CA ARG A 20 22.30 -0.80 -5.06
C ARG A 20 21.08 -0.86 -4.15
N LEU A 21 20.12 0.04 -4.35
CA LEU A 21 18.90 0.09 -3.55
C LEU A 21 18.03 -1.16 -3.79
N LEU A 22 17.85 -1.56 -5.04
CA LEU A 22 17.09 -2.77 -5.39
C LEU A 22 17.79 -4.03 -4.86
N GLY A 23 19.11 -4.15 -5.04
CA GLY A 23 19.85 -5.29 -4.49
C GLY A 23 19.79 -5.38 -2.96
N TRP A 24 19.81 -4.24 -2.26
CA TRP A 24 19.57 -4.22 -0.81
C TRP A 24 18.13 -4.63 -0.48
N TYR A 25 17.14 -4.11 -1.21
CA TYR A 25 15.73 -4.42 -0.99
C TYR A 25 15.44 -5.91 -1.16
N ASP A 26 15.97 -6.54 -2.22
CA ASP A 26 15.78 -7.97 -2.46
C ASP A 26 16.34 -8.83 -1.30
N ALA A 27 17.46 -8.40 -0.72
CA ALA A 27 18.12 -9.11 0.39
C ALA A 27 17.53 -8.81 1.78
N HIS A 28 16.90 -7.65 1.99
CA HIS A 28 16.51 -7.18 3.33
C HIS A 28 15.02 -6.80 3.48
N ARG A 29 14.21 -6.92 2.43
CA ARG A 29 12.78 -6.60 2.52
C ARG A 29 12.11 -7.44 3.60
N ARG A 30 11.35 -6.76 4.45
CA ARG A 30 10.43 -7.43 5.39
C ARG A 30 9.35 -8.19 4.63
N ASP A 31 9.02 -9.38 5.12
CA ASP A 31 7.82 -10.12 4.73
C ASP A 31 6.60 -9.41 5.34
N LEU A 32 5.81 -8.78 4.49
CA LEU A 32 4.60 -8.05 4.87
C LEU A 32 3.43 -8.61 4.07
N PRO A 33 2.25 -8.85 4.69
CA PRO A 33 1.14 -9.52 4.03
C PRO A 33 0.70 -8.89 2.70
N TRP A 34 0.73 -7.56 2.63
CA TRP A 34 0.36 -6.78 1.43
C TRP A 34 1.42 -6.74 0.33
N ARG A 35 2.60 -7.34 0.55
CA ARG A 35 3.65 -7.51 -0.48
C ARG A 35 3.62 -8.88 -1.15
N ARG A 36 2.70 -9.76 -0.74
CA ARG A 36 2.56 -11.08 -1.34
C ARG A 36 2.02 -10.93 -2.77
N VAL A 37 2.53 -11.79 -3.64
CA VAL A 37 2.14 -11.89 -5.05
C VAL A 37 1.48 -13.24 -5.28
N ASP A 38 0.66 -13.32 -6.32
CA ASP A 38 0.08 -14.57 -6.78
C ASP A 38 1.14 -15.47 -7.46
N GLU A 39 0.69 -16.64 -7.94
CA GLU A 39 1.52 -17.62 -8.65
C GLU A 39 2.15 -17.08 -9.94
N HIS A 40 1.62 -15.99 -10.51
CA HIS A 40 2.14 -15.31 -11.69
C HIS A 40 3.08 -14.16 -11.34
N GLY A 41 3.33 -13.92 -10.05
CA GLY A 41 4.16 -12.81 -9.59
C GLY A 41 3.45 -11.46 -9.61
N SER A 42 2.11 -11.44 -9.74
CA SER A 42 1.31 -10.22 -9.73
C SER A 42 0.82 -9.88 -8.32
N ALA A 43 0.84 -8.60 -7.97
CA ALA A 43 0.30 -8.12 -6.71
C ALA A 43 -1.17 -7.74 -6.86
N ASP A 44 -1.99 -8.07 -5.85
CA ASP A 44 -3.42 -7.76 -5.84
C ASP A 44 -3.64 -6.25 -5.58
N PRO A 45 -4.23 -5.48 -6.53
CA PRO A 45 -4.43 -4.04 -6.37
C PRO A 45 -5.35 -3.67 -5.20
N TYR A 46 -6.38 -4.46 -4.92
CA TYR A 46 -7.29 -4.23 -3.80
C TYR A 46 -6.55 -4.38 -2.47
N ARG A 47 -5.77 -5.46 -2.34
CA ARG A 47 -4.92 -5.72 -1.18
C ARG A 47 -3.89 -4.63 -0.94
N ILE A 48 -3.26 -4.12 -2.00
CA ILE A 48 -2.32 -2.99 -1.89
C ILE A 48 -3.07 -1.75 -1.42
N TRP A 49 -4.21 -1.42 -2.04
CA TRP A 49 -4.97 -0.22 -1.71
C TRP A 49 -5.43 -0.19 -0.25
N VAL A 50 -5.97 -1.30 0.26
CA VAL A 50 -6.36 -1.44 1.67
C VAL A 50 -5.16 -1.18 2.59
N ALA A 51 -4.01 -1.80 2.32
CA ALA A 51 -2.81 -1.64 3.13
C ALA A 51 -2.31 -0.20 3.16
N GLU A 52 -2.24 0.45 1.99
CA GLU A 52 -1.80 1.85 1.88
C GLU A 52 -2.73 2.78 2.68
N VAL A 53 -4.05 2.60 2.59
CA VAL A 53 -4.99 3.41 3.37
C VAL A 53 -4.83 3.19 4.88
N MET A 54 -4.61 1.95 5.33
CA MET A 54 -4.36 1.65 6.74
C MET A 54 -3.03 2.22 7.24
N LEU A 55 -1.98 2.19 6.42
CA LEU A 55 -0.63 2.66 6.79
C LEU A 55 -0.50 4.18 6.88
N ILE A 56 -1.48 4.95 6.39
CA ILE A 56 -1.49 6.41 6.57
C ILE A 56 -1.50 6.73 8.07
N GLN A 57 -0.41 7.33 8.55
CA GLN A 57 -0.23 7.74 9.96
C GLN A 57 -0.43 6.61 10.98
N THR A 58 -0.24 5.34 10.58
CA THR A 58 -0.33 4.17 11.46
C THR A 58 0.91 3.28 11.30
N GLN A 59 1.46 2.79 12.40
CA GLN A 59 2.67 1.95 12.37
C GLN A 59 2.41 0.57 11.77
N VAL A 60 3.41 0.02 11.08
CA VAL A 60 3.31 -1.28 10.38
C VAL A 60 2.83 -2.39 11.32
N ASP A 61 3.43 -2.52 12.49
CA ASP A 61 3.14 -3.61 13.43
C ASP A 61 1.70 -3.54 13.95
N ALA A 62 1.16 -2.32 14.07
CA ALA A 62 -0.24 -2.11 14.43
C ALA A 62 -1.19 -2.47 13.28
N VAL A 63 -0.80 -2.23 12.02
CA VAL A 63 -1.66 -2.47 10.84
C VAL A 63 -1.83 -3.96 10.54
N ILE A 64 -0.78 -4.78 10.68
CA ILE A 64 -0.78 -6.20 10.28
C ILE A 64 -2.03 -6.96 10.75
N PRO A 65 -2.38 -7.00 12.05
CA PRO A 65 -3.53 -7.78 12.51
C PRO A 65 -4.88 -7.19 12.05
N TYR A 66 -4.97 -5.89 11.78
CA TYR A 66 -6.18 -5.28 11.22
C TYR A 66 -6.35 -5.61 9.75
N TYR A 67 -5.26 -5.52 8.99
CA TYR A 67 -5.23 -5.86 7.58
C TYR A 67 -5.71 -7.29 7.33
N GLU A 68 -5.18 -8.25 8.11
CA GLU A 68 -5.56 -9.66 7.98
C GLU A 68 -7.04 -9.89 8.30
N ARG A 69 -7.56 -9.35 9.41
CA ARG A 69 -8.99 -9.48 9.76
C ARG A 69 -9.90 -8.78 8.77
N PHE A 70 -9.50 -7.59 8.29
CA PHE A 70 -10.27 -6.83 7.32
C PHE A 70 -10.44 -7.61 6.02
N LEU A 71 -9.36 -8.20 5.50
CA LEU A 71 -9.41 -9.01 4.28
C LEU A 71 -10.06 -10.38 4.45
N GLN A 72 -10.13 -10.91 5.67
CA GLN A 72 -10.96 -12.09 5.94
C GLN A 72 -12.45 -11.76 5.81
N ARG A 73 -12.85 -10.54 6.20
CA ARG A 73 -14.26 -10.11 6.14
C ARG A 73 -14.65 -9.54 4.78
N PHE A 74 -13.74 -8.80 4.15
CA PHE A 74 -13.91 -8.17 2.85
C PHE A 74 -12.79 -8.66 1.93
N PRO A 75 -12.94 -9.86 1.32
CA PRO A 75 -11.87 -10.50 0.57
C PRO A 75 -11.51 -9.81 -0.75
N ASP A 76 -12.46 -9.08 -1.32
CA ASP A 76 -12.32 -8.34 -2.58
C ASP A 76 -13.06 -6.99 -2.55
N VAL A 77 -12.85 -6.19 -3.60
CA VAL A 77 -13.44 -4.86 -3.74
C VAL A 77 -14.97 -4.89 -3.78
N GLY A 78 -15.57 -5.92 -4.39
CA GLY A 78 -17.03 -6.06 -4.47
C GLY A 78 -17.65 -6.37 -3.11
N ALA A 79 -17.01 -7.24 -2.33
CA ALA A 79 -17.40 -7.53 -0.96
C ALA A 79 -17.33 -6.29 -0.06
N LEU A 80 -16.32 -5.43 -0.24
CA LEU A 80 -16.23 -4.16 0.47
C LEU A 80 -17.34 -3.18 0.03
N ALA A 81 -17.57 -3.05 -1.28
CA ALA A 81 -18.57 -2.14 -1.83
C ALA A 81 -20.00 -2.49 -1.38
N ALA A 82 -20.30 -3.79 -1.26
CA ALA A 82 -21.60 -4.30 -0.85
C ALA A 82 -21.81 -4.37 0.68
N ALA A 83 -20.77 -4.15 1.49
CA ALA A 83 -20.86 -4.28 2.93
C ALA A 83 -21.71 -3.19 3.58
N ASP A 84 -22.32 -3.48 4.73
CA ASP A 84 -22.89 -2.44 5.58
C ASP A 84 -21.78 -1.55 6.15
N LEU A 85 -22.02 -0.23 6.16
CA LEU A 85 -21.01 0.73 6.66
C LEU A 85 -20.61 0.44 8.11
N ASP A 86 -21.55 0.02 8.96
CA ASP A 86 -21.28 -0.29 10.37
C ASP A 86 -20.32 -1.48 10.51
N ASP A 87 -20.40 -2.47 9.62
CA ASP A 87 -19.49 -3.61 9.58
C ASP A 87 -18.07 -3.20 9.18
N VAL A 88 -17.96 -2.27 8.22
CA VAL A 88 -16.68 -1.69 7.80
C VAL A 88 -16.06 -0.89 8.94
N LEU A 89 -16.84 -0.03 9.60
CA LEU A 89 -16.38 0.76 10.74
C LEU A 89 -15.97 -0.12 11.92
N LYS A 90 -16.72 -1.20 12.18
CA LYS A 90 -16.38 -2.17 13.22
C LYS A 90 -15.06 -2.89 12.94
N SER A 91 -14.80 -3.23 11.69
CA SER A 91 -13.53 -3.85 11.26
C SER A 91 -12.35 -2.87 11.33
N TRP A 92 -12.62 -1.57 11.34
CA TRP A 92 -11.64 -0.49 11.45
C TRP A 92 -11.44 0.02 12.89
N GLU A 93 -12.24 -0.45 13.84
CA GLU A 93 -12.30 0.07 15.21
C GLU A 93 -10.94 -0.05 15.91
N GLY A 94 -10.36 1.08 16.31
CA GLY A 94 -9.03 1.14 16.96
C GLY A 94 -7.89 1.66 16.07
N LEU A 95 -8.05 1.71 14.74
CA LEU A 95 -7.08 2.33 13.83
C LEU A 95 -7.18 3.88 13.77
N GLY A 96 -8.25 4.44 14.34
CA GLY A 96 -8.53 5.88 14.26
C GLY A 96 -8.84 6.37 12.84
N TYR A 97 -9.13 7.67 12.71
CA TYR A 97 -9.42 8.32 11.43
C TYR A 97 -10.46 7.59 10.57
N TYR A 98 -11.66 7.31 11.11
CA TYR A 98 -12.75 6.57 10.45
C TYR A 98 -13.21 7.13 9.10
N ALA A 99 -12.85 8.38 8.76
CA ALA A 99 -13.05 8.91 7.42
C ALA A 99 -12.31 8.09 6.35
N ARG A 100 -11.16 7.49 6.69
CA ARG A 100 -10.41 6.59 5.80
C ARG A 100 -11.26 5.37 5.41
N ALA A 101 -11.84 4.70 6.40
CA ALA A 101 -12.70 3.53 6.18
C ALA A 101 -13.93 3.88 5.32
N ARG A 102 -14.59 4.99 5.63
CA ARG A 102 -15.74 5.49 4.85
C ARG A 102 -15.39 5.79 3.40
N ASN A 103 -14.27 6.49 3.19
CA ASN A 103 -13.84 6.86 1.85
C ASN A 103 -13.33 5.66 1.04
N LEU A 104 -12.67 4.70 1.72
CA LEU A 104 -12.27 3.43 1.11
C LEU A 104 -13.49 2.66 0.60
N GLN A 105 -14.51 2.48 1.45
CA GLN A 105 -15.75 1.81 1.04
C GLN A 105 -16.48 2.56 -0.07
N ARG A 106 -16.62 3.88 0.05
CA ARG A 106 -17.33 4.69 -0.96
C ARG A 106 -16.68 4.64 -2.35
N ALA A 107 -15.38 4.38 -2.40
CA ALA A 107 -14.62 4.29 -3.65
C ALA A 107 -14.50 2.86 -4.20
N ALA A 108 -14.92 1.86 -3.41
CA ALA A 108 -15.01 0.47 -3.83
C ALA A 108 -16.26 0.25 -4.70
#